data_AF-A0A2V9L1G0-F1
#
_entry.id   AF-A0A2V9L1G0-F1
#
_cell.length_a   1.000
_cell.length_b   1.000
_cell.length_c   1.000
_cell.angle_alpha   90.00
_cell.angle_beta   90.00
_cell.angle_gamma   90.00
#
_symmetry.space_group_name_H-M   'P 1'
#
loop_
_entity.id
_entity.type
_entity.pdbx_description
1 polymer ?
#
loop_
_entity_poly.entity_id
_entity_poly.type
_entity_poly.pdbx_seq_one_letter_code
_entity_poly.pdbx_strand_id
1 'polypeptide(L)'
;MRKKGLTRREFTVAASAGLAAAGIAPPRAPAMSGNPNALALNGGTPVRSKPYPSWPQTSELDEQNILKALRNHRWCTFDGEFIPKFEKAWAEKIGANGCVMTPCGTHALHMAVELLGIGPGDEVLVA
;
A
#
# COMPACT_ATOMS: atom_id res chain seq x y z
N MET A 1 27.24 -16.04 -36.42
CA MET A 1 27.88 -15.61 -35.15
C MET A 1 26.83 -14.87 -34.32
N ARG A 2 26.37 -15.45 -33.20
CA ARG A 2 25.24 -14.90 -32.42
C ARG A 2 25.77 -13.85 -31.42
N LYS A 3 25.37 -12.59 -31.57
CA LYS A 3 25.72 -11.52 -30.60
C LYS A 3 25.08 -11.85 -29.25
N LYS A 4 25.90 -12.03 -28.20
CA LYS A 4 25.41 -12.18 -26.82
C LYS A 4 24.85 -10.83 -26.36
N GLY A 5 23.55 -10.77 -26.08
CA GLY A 5 22.92 -9.60 -25.46
C GLY A 5 23.21 -9.56 -23.96
N LEU A 6 23.40 -8.34 -23.44
CA LEU A 6 23.62 -8.08 -22.02
C LEU A 6 22.43 -8.59 -21.19
N THR A 7 22.73 -9.31 -20.11
CA THR A 7 21.75 -9.83 -19.17
C THR A 7 21.26 -8.73 -18.22
N ARG A 8 20.07 -8.91 -17.62
CA ARG A 8 19.47 -7.93 -16.69
C ARG A 8 20.41 -7.55 -15.53
N ARG A 9 21.20 -8.51 -15.04
CA ARG A 9 22.19 -8.29 -13.98
C ARG A 9 23.35 -7.40 -14.44
N GLU A 10 23.86 -7.63 -15.64
CA GLU A 10 24.94 -6.82 -16.21
C GLU A 10 24.48 -5.37 -16.43
N PHE A 11 23.23 -5.17 -16.84
CA PHE A 11 22.64 -3.83 -16.96
C PHE A 11 22.54 -3.10 -15.62
N THR A 12 22.07 -3.77 -14.57
CA THR A 12 21.98 -3.16 -13.22
C THR A 12 23.35 -2.80 -12.64
N VAL A 13 24.37 -3.61 -12.93
CA VAL A 13 25.76 -3.34 -12.50
C VAL A 13 26.38 -2.19 -13.29
N ALA A 14 26.16 -2.11 -14.60
CA ALA A 14 26.67 -1.01 -15.42
C ALA A 14 26.01 0.33 -15.07
N ALA A 15 24.71 0.35 -14.81
CA ALA A 15 23.97 1.56 -14.46
C ALA A 15 24.36 2.12 -13.08
N SER A 16 24.69 1.26 -12.12
CA SER A 16 25.09 1.69 -10.78
C SER A 16 26.50 2.27 -10.72
N ALA A 17 27.42 1.82 -11.60
CA ALA A 17 28.75 2.41 -11.72
C ALA A 17 28.74 3.85 -12.27
N GLY A 18 27.80 4.18 -13.16
CA GLY A 18 27.68 5.53 -13.75
C GLY A 18 27.25 6.62 -12.76
N LEU A 19 26.45 6.26 -11.74
CA LEU A 19 25.97 7.18 -10.71
C LEU A 19 27.04 7.53 -9.66
N ALA A 20 27.99 6.62 -9.42
CA ALA A 20 29.08 6.86 -8.46
C ALA A 20 30.04 7.98 -8.89
N ALA A 21 30.18 8.23 -10.19
CA ALA A 21 31.05 9.28 -10.73
C ALA A 21 30.46 10.70 -10.64
N ALA A 22 29.16 10.85 -10.39
CA ALA A 22 28.47 12.15 -10.42
C ALA A 22 28.50 12.93 -9.09
N GLY A 23 29.11 12.40 -8.03
CA GLY A 23 29.38 13.14 -6.79
C GLY A 23 28.17 13.60 -5.97
N ILE A 24 26.94 13.27 -6.36
CA ILE A 24 25.72 13.59 -5.60
C ILE A 24 25.52 12.48 -4.54
N ALA A 25 26.23 12.59 -3.41
CA ALA A 25 26.01 11.71 -2.28
C ALA A 25 24.75 12.17 -1.51
N PRO A 26 23.69 11.35 -1.39
CA PRO A 26 22.58 11.66 -0.49
C PRO A 26 23.08 11.73 0.96
N PRO A 27 22.37 12.42 1.88
CA PRO A 27 22.74 12.46 3.27
C PRO A 27 22.95 11.04 3.79
N ARG A 28 24.14 10.81 4.37
CA ARG A 28 24.62 9.51 4.81
C ARG A 28 23.62 8.96 5.84
N ALA A 29 22.85 7.95 5.46
CA ALA A 29 22.08 7.17 6.41
C ALA A 29 23.03 6.65 7.50
N PRO A 30 22.61 6.62 8.78
CA PRO A 30 23.47 6.11 9.85
C PRO A 30 23.98 4.73 9.45
N ALA A 31 25.30 4.55 9.50
CA ALA A 31 25.95 3.31 9.13
C ALA A 31 25.38 2.18 10.01
N MET A 32 24.58 1.30 9.41
CA MET A 32 24.02 0.17 10.14
C MET A 32 25.15 -0.81 10.44
N SER A 33 25.39 -1.10 11.73
CA SER A 33 26.33 -2.14 12.13
C SER A 33 25.70 -3.52 11.93
N GLY A 34 26.38 -4.40 11.21
CA GLY A 34 25.99 -5.80 11.04
C GLY A 34 26.64 -6.44 9.81
N ASN A 35 26.66 -7.76 9.76
CA ASN A 35 27.04 -8.49 8.55
C ASN A 35 25.84 -8.49 7.57
N PRO A 36 25.96 -7.92 6.36
CA PRO A 36 24.85 -7.87 5.39
C PRO A 36 24.46 -9.26 4.86
N ASN A 37 25.30 -10.27 5.05
CA ASN A 37 25.07 -11.64 4.60
C ASN A 37 24.54 -12.57 5.71
N ALA A 38 24.27 -12.04 6.91
CA ALA A 38 23.71 -12.80 8.03
C ALA A 38 22.26 -12.38 8.32
N LEU A 39 21.46 -13.28 8.90
CA LEU A 39 20.11 -12.94 9.35
C LEU A 39 20.18 -11.89 10.47
N ALA A 40 19.27 -10.91 10.45
CA ALA A 40 19.20 -9.88 11.47
C ALA A 40 19.02 -10.45 12.90
N LEU A 41 18.28 -11.55 13.02
CA LEU A 41 18.12 -12.29 14.27
C LEU A 41 19.45 -12.85 14.81
N ASN A 42 20.42 -13.11 13.92
CA ASN A 42 21.72 -13.70 14.22
C ASN A 42 22.86 -12.66 14.18
N GLY A 43 22.57 -11.37 14.40
CA GLY A 43 23.56 -10.29 14.38
C GLY A 43 23.91 -9.76 12.98
N GLY A 44 23.15 -10.13 11.95
CA GLY A 44 23.21 -9.50 10.64
C GLY A 44 22.60 -8.10 10.63
N THR A 45 22.82 -7.34 9.55
CA THR A 45 22.29 -5.98 9.42
C THR A 45 20.76 -6.00 9.25
N PRO A 46 19.96 -5.42 10.17
CA PRO A 46 18.51 -5.42 10.00
C PRO A 46 18.07 -4.58 8.80
N VAL A 47 17.06 -5.04 8.06
CA VAL A 47 16.47 -4.27 6.94
C VAL A 47 15.80 -2.98 7.44
N ARG A 48 15.29 -3.00 8.68
CA ARG A 48 14.64 -1.86 9.31
C ARG A 48 15.18 -1.69 10.73
N SER A 49 15.72 -0.51 11.02
CA SER A 49 16.23 -0.13 12.34
C SER A 49 15.23 0.70 13.16
N LYS A 50 14.27 1.34 12.50
CA LYS A 50 13.24 2.14 13.17
C LYS A 50 12.05 1.26 13.58
N PRO A 51 11.45 1.47 14.76
CA PRO A 51 10.21 0.77 15.12
C PRO A 51 9.10 1.04 14.11
N TYR A 52 8.08 0.19 14.11
CA TYR A 52 6.84 0.47 13.39
C TYR A 52 6.14 1.68 14.01
N PRO A 53 5.39 2.47 13.23
CA PRO A 53 4.51 3.47 13.80
C PRO A 53 3.51 2.81 14.76
N SER A 54 3.00 3.57 15.72
CA SER A 54 1.87 3.11 16.54
C SER A 54 0.65 2.87 15.66
N TRP A 55 -0.28 2.05 16.15
CA TRP A 55 -1.55 1.81 15.47
C TRP A 55 -2.68 1.79 16.50
N PRO A 56 -3.85 2.40 16.21
CA PRO A 56 -4.20 3.16 15.01
C PRO A 56 -3.52 4.55 14.95
N GLN A 57 -3.50 5.15 13.77
CA GLN A 57 -3.10 6.55 13.57
C GLN A 57 -4.36 7.40 13.48
N THR A 58 -4.46 8.44 14.30
CA THR A 58 -5.57 9.40 14.28
C THR A 58 -5.02 10.82 14.25
N SER A 59 -5.86 11.74 13.78
CA SER A 59 -5.60 13.16 13.70
C SER A 59 -6.78 13.96 14.28
N GLU A 60 -6.55 15.22 14.56
CA GLU A 60 -7.59 16.17 14.99
C GLU A 60 -8.77 16.23 14.00
N LEU A 61 -8.50 16.05 12.70
CA LEU A 61 -9.54 16.02 11.67
C LEU A 61 -10.48 14.81 11.81
N ASP A 62 -9.97 13.67 12.26
CA ASP A 62 -10.78 12.46 12.46
C ASP A 62 -11.77 12.69 13.60
N GLU A 63 -11.31 13.25 14.72
CA GLU A 63 -12.16 13.59 15.86
C GLU A 63 -13.25 14.60 15.47
N GLN A 64 -12.90 15.66 14.74
CA GLN A 64 -13.85 16.64 14.26
C GLN A 64 -14.93 16.03 13.36
N ASN A 65 -14.56 15.15 12.45
CA ASN A 65 -15.52 14.48 11.56
C ASN A 65 -16.42 13.51 12.32
N ILE A 66 -15.88 12.74 13.27
CA ILE A 66 -16.66 11.85 14.13
C ILE A 66 -17.65 12.65 14.97
N LEU A 67 -17.22 13.74 15.62
CA LEU A 67 -18.11 14.61 16.39
C LEU A 67 -19.16 15.29 15.52
N LYS A 68 -18.82 15.68 14.30
CA LYS A 68 -19.78 16.23 13.34
C LYS A 68 -20.87 15.21 12.99
N ALA A 69 -20.49 13.96 12.70
CA ALA A 69 -21.44 12.87 12.47
C ALA A 69 -22.29 12.63 13.73
N LEU A 70 -21.67 12.52 14.90
CA LEU A 70 -22.37 12.30 16.17
C LEU A 70 -23.45 13.35 16.43
N ARG A 71 -23.12 14.63 16.24
CA ARG A 71 -24.01 15.77 16.53
C ARG A 71 -25.11 15.98 15.51
N ASN A 72 -24.90 15.61 14.24
CA ASN A 72 -25.89 15.81 13.19
C ASN A 72 -26.95 14.69 13.12
N HIS A 73 -26.76 13.60 13.88
CA HIS A 73 -27.64 12.44 13.95
C HIS A 73 -27.96 11.76 12.60
N ARG A 74 -27.09 11.96 11.59
CA ARG A 74 -27.23 11.39 10.24
C ARG A 74 -26.16 10.34 10.02
N TRP A 75 -26.37 9.17 10.62
CA TRP A 75 -25.39 8.09 10.65
C TRP A 75 -25.63 7.02 9.60
N CYS A 76 -26.79 7.04 8.94
CA CYS A 76 -27.10 6.07 7.91
C CYS A 76 -26.53 6.51 6.56
N THR A 77 -26.29 5.54 5.69
CA THR A 77 -25.78 5.79 4.33
C THR A 77 -26.73 6.64 3.49
N PHE A 78 -28.03 6.58 3.79
CA PHE A 78 -29.07 7.29 3.04
C PHE A 78 -29.20 8.77 3.40
N ASP A 79 -28.85 9.15 4.63
CA ASP A 79 -29.04 10.51 5.15
C ASP A 79 -27.74 11.22 5.56
N GLY A 80 -26.63 10.47 5.66
CA GLY A 80 -25.29 10.93 5.98
C GLY A 80 -24.46 11.37 4.76
N GLU A 81 -23.53 12.30 4.99
CA GLU A 81 -22.70 12.87 3.93
C GLU A 81 -21.36 12.15 3.72
N PHE A 82 -20.88 11.40 4.71
CA PHE A 82 -19.51 10.91 4.73
C PHE A 82 -19.27 9.77 3.75
N ILE A 83 -20.22 8.84 3.59
CA ILE A 83 -20.09 7.71 2.66
C ILE A 83 -20.04 8.19 1.20
N PRO A 84 -21.01 9.01 0.69
CA PRO A 84 -20.94 9.48 -0.69
C PRO A 84 -19.68 10.29 -1.00
N LYS A 85 -19.20 11.09 -0.03
CA LYS A 85 -17.95 11.84 -0.17
C LYS A 85 -16.75 10.92 -0.27
N PHE A 86 -16.69 9.88 0.58
CA PHE A 86 -15.62 8.90 0.53
C PHE A 86 -15.63 8.13 -0.78
N GLU A 87 -16.78 7.60 -1.20
CA GLU A 87 -16.90 6.81 -2.44
C GLU A 87 -16.44 7.60 -3.65
N LYS A 88 -16.88 8.87 -3.77
CA LYS A 88 -16.42 9.75 -4.85
C LYS A 88 -14.91 9.98 -4.81
N ALA A 89 -14.39 10.41 -3.66
CA ALA A 89 -12.96 10.71 -3.52
C ALA A 89 -12.08 9.46 -3.72
N TRP A 90 -12.57 8.29 -3.29
CA TRP A 90 -11.86 7.03 -3.44
C TRP A 90 -11.85 6.56 -4.89
N ALA A 91 -12.98 6.61 -5.58
CA ALA A 91 -13.08 6.29 -7.00
C ALA A 91 -12.12 7.16 -7.83
N GLU A 92 -12.10 8.47 -7.59
CA GLU A 92 -11.18 9.42 -8.21
C GLU A 92 -9.72 9.06 -7.91
N LYS A 93 -9.39 8.75 -6.65
CA LYS A 93 -8.03 8.43 -6.22
C LYS A 93 -7.47 7.16 -6.88
N ILE A 94 -8.29 6.14 -7.06
CA ILE A 94 -7.87 4.87 -7.66
C ILE A 94 -8.08 4.82 -9.19
N GLY A 95 -8.72 5.83 -9.78
CA GLY A 95 -9.03 5.87 -11.20
C GLY A 95 -10.14 4.90 -11.61
N ALA A 96 -11.08 4.59 -10.72
CA ALA A 96 -12.24 3.74 -11.02
C ALA A 96 -13.45 4.57 -11.43
N ASN A 97 -14.35 3.97 -12.21
CA ASN A 97 -15.61 4.61 -12.62
C ASN A 97 -16.60 4.81 -11.45
N GLY A 98 -16.43 4.06 -10.37
CA GLY A 98 -17.27 4.13 -9.18
C GLY A 98 -16.65 3.38 -8.01
N CYS A 99 -17.21 3.59 -6.82
CA CYS A 99 -16.83 2.92 -5.58
C CYS A 99 -18.09 2.68 -4.75
N VAL A 100 -18.14 1.53 -4.07
CA VAL A 100 -19.19 1.20 -3.10
C VAL A 100 -18.52 0.91 -1.76
N MET A 101 -18.90 1.64 -0.72
CA MET A 101 -18.44 1.42 0.63
C MET A 101 -19.12 0.17 1.21
N THR A 102 -18.33 -0.68 1.87
CA THR A 102 -18.84 -1.87 2.58
C THR A 102 -18.31 -1.89 4.02
N PRO A 103 -18.92 -2.66 4.93
CA PRO A 103 -18.48 -2.70 6.33
C PRO A 103 -17.05 -3.21 6.52
N CYS A 104 -16.56 -4.10 5.65
CA CYS A 104 -15.19 -4.61 5.66
C CYS A 104 -14.81 -5.24 4.32
N GLY A 105 -13.52 -5.55 4.15
CA GLY A 105 -13.00 -6.16 2.92
C GLY A 105 -13.64 -7.50 2.54
N THR A 106 -14.02 -8.32 3.52
CA THR A 106 -14.72 -9.60 3.25
C THR A 106 -16.07 -9.37 2.58
N HIS A 107 -16.85 -8.37 3.04
CA HIS A 107 -18.14 -8.04 2.41
C HIS A 107 -17.96 -7.45 1.02
N ALA A 108 -16.90 -6.65 0.78
CA ALA A 108 -16.57 -6.17 -0.56
C ALA A 108 -16.30 -7.34 -1.52
N LEU A 109 -15.50 -8.32 -1.09
CA LEU A 109 -15.19 -9.50 -1.91
C LEU A 109 -16.42 -10.39 -2.13
N HIS A 110 -17.22 -10.63 -1.10
CA HIS A 110 -18.46 -11.40 -1.23
C HIS A 110 -19.41 -10.74 -2.23
N MET A 111 -19.62 -9.43 -2.12
CA MET A 111 -20.44 -8.67 -3.06
C MET A 111 -19.88 -8.74 -4.49
N ALA A 112 -18.56 -8.62 -4.66
CA ALA A 112 -17.94 -8.71 -5.98
C ALA A 112 -18.11 -10.08 -6.63
N VAL A 113 -17.91 -11.17 -5.87
CA VAL A 113 -18.09 -12.55 -6.34
C VAL A 113 -19.54 -12.80 -6.75
N GLU A 114 -20.49 -12.36 -5.94
CA GLU A 114 -21.93 -12.47 -6.23
C GLU A 114 -22.31 -11.68 -7.50
N LEU A 115 -21.85 -10.43 -7.64
CA LEU A 115 -22.14 -9.59 -8.81
C LEU A 115 -21.53 -10.14 -10.11
N LEU A 116 -20.43 -10.88 -10.01
CA LEU A 116 -19.83 -11.58 -11.15
C LEU A 116 -20.56 -12.88 -11.51
N GLY A 117 -21.53 -13.31 -10.71
CA GLY A 117 -22.31 -14.53 -10.93
C GLY A 117 -21.52 -15.82 -10.69
N ILE A 118 -20.46 -15.77 -9.89
CA ILE A 118 -19.64 -16.93 -9.55
C ILE A 118 -20.44 -17.86 -8.63
N GLY A 119 -20.50 -19.14 -8.98
CA GLY A 119 -21.32 -20.11 -8.27
C GLY A 119 -20.69 -21.51 -8.18
N PRO A 120 -21.48 -22.52 -7.77
CA PRO A 120 -21.01 -23.89 -7.67
C PRO A 120 -20.49 -24.43 -9.02
N GLY A 121 -19.26 -24.93 -9.02
CA GLY A 121 -18.60 -25.45 -10.22
C GLY A 121 -17.62 -24.47 -10.88
N ASP A 122 -17.66 -23.19 -10.49
CA ASP A 122 -16.67 -22.20 -10.92
C ASP A 122 -15.40 -22.28 -10.06
N GLU A 123 -14.25 -21.97 -10.68
CA GLU A 123 -12.96 -21.91 -10.01
C GLU A 123 -12.45 -20.47 -9.90
N VAL A 124 -12.03 -20.07 -8.70
CA VAL A 124 -11.43 -18.75 -8.44
C VAL A 124 -9.98 -18.93 -7.99
N LEU A 125 -9.03 -18.44 -8.79
CA LEU A 125 -7.61 -18.51 -8.48
C LEU A 125 -7.20 -17.41 -7.49
N VAL A 126 -6.41 -17.78 -6.46
CA VAL A 126 -5.89 -16.88 -5.42
C VAL A 126 -4.36 -17.01 -5.31
N ALA A 127 -3.67 -15.95 -4.85
CA ALA A 127 -2.20 -15.85 -4.80
C ALA A 127 -1.65 -15.67 -3.38
#